data_AF-A0A355S403-F1
#
_entry.id   AF-A0A355S403-F1
#
_cell.length_a   1.000
_cell.length_b   1.000
_cell.length_c   1.000
_cell.angle_alpha   90.00
_cell.angle_beta   90.00
_cell.angle_gamma   90.00
#
_symmetry.space_group_name_H-M   'P 1'
#
loop_
_entity.id
_entity.type
_entity.pdbx_description
1 polymer ?
#
loop_
_entity_poly.entity_id
_entity_poly.type
_entity_poly.pdbx_seq_one_letter_code
_entity_poly.pdbx_strand_id
1 'polypeptide(L)'
;MIRKQTALVMPRIASVFLLMAGLAPVRAEADVVTAAGGESLQGTVTFREGDALEMASESGEKVRIALADLASLDLAFDGPPWLIGGSGVLTANGSFLSRPVIKMDGKVVIFGEQEDSLLLTRQNTAALFFQPLRSRDAEALRFNREGIVLRGGDFMSGVVVGLEEGRVTVDSLLLGRKTFSVLTEAVAVILRAPVAVEQEGWSLFLSDGSRLRSREIALTESGVLLNESPYRNHQIMKVELRGIRREGGQSILDMFRERWLALEPERPLAAAALGEDVSEEGLAEALIAIGEERAKQETTRNTAKAEWIRSQQIVSRQKAMAARGAANVGRMQRQVQDKVRRVEQDQKMAQQAAEDLEGKVEMVEMAKMRVEEMKQELASLPREDADRRRGWEQKVRDAERQKQTAERAVHQARAIQRRHEIRIKSGQRLVDMAEARVIKAREQKEKEDLAHRNAEEGLGPAKESYDRTSADLREIVEEYRRMEFLVQQRKNREEK
;
A
#
# COMPACT_ATOMS: atom_id res chain seq x y z
N MET A 1 6.18 -0.69 9.13
CA MET A 1 6.93 -1.80 9.75
C MET A 1 7.43 -2.70 8.64
N ILE A 2 8.67 -2.52 8.21
CA ILE A 2 9.26 -3.20 7.03
C ILE A 2 9.76 -4.57 7.50
N ARG A 3 9.10 -5.65 7.05
CA ARG A 3 9.52 -7.03 7.32
C ARG A 3 10.75 -7.35 6.46
N LYS A 4 11.84 -7.71 7.14
CA LYS A 4 13.02 -8.34 6.54
C LYS A 4 12.58 -9.58 5.75
N GLN A 5 12.93 -9.63 4.46
CA GLN A 5 12.82 -10.85 3.68
C GLN A 5 13.84 -11.85 4.22
N THR A 6 13.33 -12.89 4.87
CA THR A 6 14.07 -14.10 5.23
C THR A 6 14.45 -14.86 3.98
N ALA A 7 15.74 -15.10 3.80
CA ALA A 7 16.30 -15.96 2.77
C ALA A 7 15.66 -17.35 2.82
N LEU A 8 15.19 -17.81 1.67
CA LEU A 8 14.67 -19.16 1.47
C LEU A 8 15.87 -20.12 1.50
N VAL A 9 15.97 -20.92 2.55
CA VAL A 9 16.88 -22.06 2.62
C VAL A 9 16.35 -23.14 1.69
N MET A 10 17.10 -23.50 0.65
CA MET A 10 16.86 -24.74 -0.11
C MET A 10 18.01 -25.73 0.07
N PRO A 11 17.69 -27.05 0.06
CA PRO A 11 18.60 -28.10 0.48
C PRO A 11 19.60 -28.47 -0.61
N ARG A 12 20.83 -28.78 -0.19
CA ARG A 12 21.88 -29.36 -1.03
C ARG A 12 21.50 -30.80 -1.40
N ILE A 13 21.28 -31.07 -2.68
CA ILE A 13 21.38 -32.42 -3.24
C ILE A 13 22.71 -32.49 -3.98
N ALA A 14 23.59 -33.37 -3.50
CA ALA A 14 24.90 -33.60 -4.04
C ALA A 14 24.81 -34.56 -5.24
N SER A 15 25.17 -34.07 -6.42
CA SER A 15 25.46 -34.93 -7.57
C SER A 15 26.94 -35.27 -7.57
N VAL A 16 27.20 -36.57 -7.42
CA VAL A 16 28.51 -37.22 -7.37
C VAL A 16 29.15 -37.17 -8.76
N PHE A 17 30.30 -36.50 -8.88
CA PHE A 17 31.30 -36.82 -9.90
C PHE A 17 32.60 -37.21 -9.22
N LEU A 18 33.08 -38.39 -9.60
CA LEU A 18 34.18 -39.12 -9.00
C LEU A 18 35.41 -38.93 -9.87
N LEU A 19 36.46 -38.24 -9.37
CA LEU A 19 37.82 -38.39 -9.89
C LEU A 19 38.90 -37.90 -8.90
N MET A 20 39.58 -38.91 -8.33
CA MET A 20 41.00 -39.00 -7.95
C MET A 20 41.66 -37.90 -7.08
N ALA A 21 41.92 -38.35 -5.85
CA ALA A 21 42.91 -37.94 -4.86
C ALA A 21 44.03 -36.96 -5.29
N GLY A 22 44.01 -35.79 -4.64
CA GLY A 22 45.16 -34.96 -4.35
C GLY A 22 44.78 -33.98 -3.23
N LEU A 23 45.31 -34.19 -2.02
CA LEU A 23 45.16 -33.25 -0.90
C LEU A 23 45.77 -31.90 -1.30
N ALA A 24 44.93 -30.94 -1.68
CA ALA A 24 45.31 -29.54 -1.82
C ALA A 24 44.71 -28.76 -0.62
N PRO A 25 45.50 -27.91 0.06
CA PRO A 25 44.95 -27.05 1.10
C PRO A 25 44.00 -26.03 0.46
N VAL A 26 42.96 -25.67 1.22
CA VAL A 26 41.98 -24.63 0.89
C VAL A 26 42.73 -23.35 0.50
N ARG A 27 42.85 -23.06 -0.79
CA ARG A 27 43.43 -21.81 -1.31
C ARG A 27 42.38 -20.71 -1.17
N ALA A 28 42.73 -19.62 -0.50
CA ALA A 28 42.06 -18.36 -0.74
C ALA A 28 42.21 -18.04 -2.23
N GLU A 29 41.10 -17.78 -2.93
CA GLU A 29 41.15 -17.35 -4.33
C GLU A 29 42.04 -16.10 -4.43
N ALA A 30 42.99 -16.10 -5.36
CA ALA A 30 43.82 -14.94 -5.67
C ALA A 30 43.13 -14.12 -6.78
N ASP A 31 43.38 -12.81 -6.84
CA ASP A 31 42.95 -11.98 -7.97
C ASP A 31 43.70 -12.45 -9.23
N VAL A 32 43.00 -12.48 -10.36
CA VAL A 32 43.55 -12.91 -11.66
C VAL A 32 43.56 -11.72 -12.61
N VAL A 33 44.73 -11.39 -13.14
CA VAL A 33 44.91 -10.36 -14.16
C VAL A 33 45.31 -11.01 -15.47
N THR A 34 44.58 -10.75 -16.55
CA THR A 34 44.95 -11.19 -17.91
C THR A 34 45.34 -9.98 -18.74
N ALA A 35 46.55 -10.00 -19.29
CA ALA A 35 47.05 -8.98 -20.19
C ALA A 35 46.46 -9.14 -21.60
N ALA A 36 46.52 -8.08 -22.42
CA ALA A 36 46.09 -8.07 -23.82
C ALA A 36 46.79 -9.15 -24.68
N GLY A 37 48.01 -9.56 -24.29
CA GLY A 37 48.75 -10.65 -24.90
C GLY A 37 48.31 -12.07 -24.51
N GLY A 38 47.33 -12.21 -23.61
CA GLY A 38 46.80 -13.49 -23.14
C GLY A 38 47.54 -14.11 -21.95
N GLU A 39 48.59 -13.46 -21.44
CA GLU A 39 49.27 -13.90 -20.22
C GLU A 39 48.40 -13.60 -18.99
N SER A 40 48.17 -14.60 -18.14
CA SER A 40 47.43 -14.46 -16.89
C SER A 40 48.37 -14.55 -15.68
N LEU A 41 48.21 -13.63 -14.75
CA LEU A 41 48.96 -13.54 -13.52
C LEU A 41 48.01 -13.64 -12.32
N GLN A 42 48.45 -14.29 -11.25
CA GLN A 42 47.67 -14.48 -10.01
C GLN A 42 48.35 -13.77 -8.85
N GLY A 43 47.58 -13.04 -8.05
CA GLY A 43 48.11 -12.27 -6.93
C GLY A 43 47.08 -11.42 -6.21
N THR A 44 47.52 -10.41 -5.48
CA THR A 44 46.65 -9.39 -4.89
C THR A 44 46.78 -8.09 -5.66
N VAL A 45 45.66 -7.57 -6.16
CA VAL A 45 45.61 -6.33 -6.93
C VAL A 45 45.35 -5.15 -6.02
N THR A 46 46.09 -4.07 -6.23
CA THR A 46 45.92 -2.78 -5.54
C THR A 46 45.72 -1.68 -6.58
N PHE A 47 44.74 -0.81 -6.34
CA PHE A 47 44.48 0.32 -7.21
C PHE A 47 45.30 1.52 -6.73
N ARG A 48 45.96 2.19 -7.67
CA ARG A 48 46.59 3.48 -7.45
C ARG A 48 45.96 4.48 -8.41
N GLU A 49 46.02 5.76 -8.04
CA GLU A 49 45.55 6.82 -8.90
C GLU A 49 46.32 6.81 -10.24
N GLY A 50 45.58 6.79 -11.35
CA GLY A 50 46.15 6.85 -12.69
C GLY A 50 45.67 5.75 -13.63
N ASP A 51 46.58 5.31 -14.50
CA ASP A 51 46.33 4.48 -15.68
C ASP A 51 46.89 3.06 -15.56
N ALA A 52 47.25 2.62 -14.35
CA ALA A 52 47.87 1.32 -14.13
C ALA A 52 47.48 0.72 -12.78
N LEU A 53 47.35 -0.60 -12.76
CA LEU A 53 47.15 -1.40 -11.55
C LEU A 53 48.46 -2.02 -11.08
N GLU A 54 48.61 -2.17 -9.76
CA GLU A 54 49.73 -2.87 -9.15
C GLU A 54 49.25 -4.23 -8.64
N MET A 55 49.92 -5.28 -9.08
CA MET A 55 49.65 -6.64 -8.63
C MET A 55 50.86 -7.17 -7.87
N ALA A 56 50.64 -7.66 -6.65
CA ALA A 56 51.64 -8.39 -5.89
C ALA A 56 51.42 -9.89 -6.08
N SER A 57 52.38 -10.59 -6.69
CA SER A 57 52.33 -12.04 -6.85
C SER A 57 52.43 -12.77 -5.50
N GLU A 58 52.21 -14.09 -5.48
CA GLU A 58 52.43 -14.93 -4.29
C GLU A 58 53.89 -14.88 -3.79
N SER A 59 54.86 -14.57 -4.66
CA SER A 59 56.28 -14.40 -4.31
C SER A 59 56.59 -13.00 -3.74
N GLY A 60 55.60 -12.09 -3.68
CA GLY A 60 55.76 -10.71 -3.22
C GLY A 60 56.33 -9.76 -4.29
N GLU A 61 56.53 -10.24 -5.52
CA GLU A 61 56.97 -9.42 -6.65
C GLU A 61 55.83 -8.50 -7.09
N LYS A 62 56.13 -7.21 -7.20
CA LYS A 62 55.15 -6.19 -7.62
C LYS A 62 55.30 -5.92 -9.10
N VAL A 63 54.25 -6.20 -9.85
CA VAL A 63 54.15 -5.91 -11.28
C VAL A 63 53.16 -4.77 -11.49
N ARG A 64 53.56 -3.77 -12.26
CA ARG A 64 52.69 -2.67 -12.69
C ARG A 64 52.16 -2.99 -14.08
N ILE A 65 50.84 -2.97 -14.24
CA ILE A 65 50.14 -3.32 -15.48
C ILE A 65 49.34 -2.09 -15.92
N ALA A 66 49.65 -1.54 -17.09
CA ALA A 66 48.90 -0.42 -17.64
C ALA A 66 47.49 -0.87 -18.06
N LEU A 67 46.48 -0.01 -17.88
CA LEU A 67 45.12 -0.26 -18.34
C LEU A 67 45.06 -0.50 -19.86
N ALA A 68 45.95 0.12 -20.63
CA ALA A 68 46.06 -0.10 -22.07
C ALA A 68 46.39 -1.57 -22.41
N ASP A 69 47.16 -2.23 -21.54
CA ASP A 69 47.62 -3.61 -21.70
C ASP A 69 46.75 -4.61 -20.93
N LEU A 70 45.69 -4.15 -20.24
CA LEU A 70 44.78 -4.99 -19.47
C LEU A 70 43.65 -5.52 -20.37
N ALA A 71 43.48 -6.85 -20.42
CA ALA A 71 42.33 -7.50 -21.05
C ALA A 71 41.22 -7.80 -20.03
N SER A 72 41.57 -8.43 -18.91
CA SER A 72 40.64 -8.68 -17.82
C SER A 72 41.29 -8.63 -16.44
N LEU A 73 40.49 -8.28 -15.45
CA LEU A 73 40.77 -8.38 -14.03
C LEU A 73 39.58 -9.10 -13.40
N ASP A 74 39.81 -10.25 -12.79
CA ASP A 74 38.81 -10.97 -12.00
C ASP A 74 39.29 -10.95 -10.54
N LEU A 75 38.53 -10.29 -9.66
CA LEU A 75 38.86 -10.19 -8.24
C LEU A 75 38.39 -11.43 -7.50
N ALA A 76 39.18 -11.87 -6.53
CA ALA A 76 38.85 -13.00 -5.68
C ALA A 76 37.51 -12.77 -4.96
N PHE A 77 36.60 -13.74 -5.03
CA PHE A 77 35.28 -13.60 -4.41
C PHE A 77 34.73 -14.95 -3.95
N ASP A 78 34.54 -15.07 -2.64
CA ASP A 78 33.90 -16.24 -2.03
C ASP A 78 32.37 -16.19 -2.21
N GLY A 79 31.89 -16.69 -3.35
CA GLY A 79 30.46 -16.85 -3.59
C GLY A 79 30.11 -17.26 -5.01
N PRO A 80 28.81 -17.25 -5.38
CA PRO A 80 28.36 -17.78 -6.66
C PRO A 80 28.99 -17.01 -7.83
N PRO A 81 29.08 -17.63 -9.02
CA PRO A 81 29.52 -16.94 -10.24
C PRO A 81 28.68 -15.68 -10.44
N TRP A 82 29.31 -14.66 -11.02
CA TRP A 82 28.61 -13.42 -11.31
C TRP A 82 27.49 -13.68 -12.32
N LEU A 83 26.28 -13.20 -12.00
CA LEU A 83 25.11 -13.23 -12.89
C LEU A 83 24.51 -11.84 -12.90
N ILE A 84 23.98 -11.43 -14.06
CA ILE A 84 23.26 -10.16 -14.16
C ILE A 84 22.10 -10.13 -13.15
N GLY A 85 21.79 -8.96 -12.62
CA GLY A 85 20.65 -8.74 -11.76
C GLY A 85 19.30 -9.01 -12.42
N GLY A 86 18.28 -9.30 -11.62
CA GLY A 86 16.94 -9.65 -12.13
C GLY A 86 16.06 -8.45 -12.48
N SER A 87 16.06 -7.42 -11.64
CA SER A 87 15.32 -6.17 -11.88
C SER A 87 16.30 -5.01 -11.89
N GLY A 88 15.99 -3.96 -12.64
CA GLY A 88 16.97 -2.91 -12.84
C GLY A 88 16.70 -2.01 -14.05
N VAL A 89 17.76 -1.34 -14.47
CA VAL A 89 17.72 -0.37 -15.56
C VAL A 89 18.79 -0.68 -16.59
N LEU A 90 18.37 -0.83 -17.84
CA LEU A 90 19.26 -0.84 -18.99
C LEU A 90 19.39 0.59 -19.51
N THR A 91 20.63 1.02 -19.63
CA THR A 91 20.98 2.34 -20.17
C THR A 91 21.24 2.28 -21.67
N ALA A 92 21.28 3.45 -22.29
CA ALA A 92 21.50 3.61 -23.73
C ALA A 92 22.86 3.06 -24.19
N ASN A 93 23.90 3.00 -23.34
CA ASN A 93 25.20 2.45 -23.71
C ASN A 93 25.34 0.94 -23.44
N GLY A 94 24.24 0.28 -23.01
CA GLY A 94 24.23 -1.15 -22.70
C GLY A 94 24.65 -1.51 -21.27
N SER A 95 24.88 -0.53 -20.39
CA SER A 95 25.07 -0.80 -18.96
C SER A 95 23.76 -1.20 -18.31
N PHE A 96 23.82 -2.15 -17.38
CA PHE A 96 22.70 -2.59 -16.56
C PHE A 96 22.95 -2.31 -15.08
N LEU A 97 22.05 -1.55 -14.47
CA LEU A 97 22.04 -1.29 -13.03
C LEU A 97 20.99 -2.18 -12.37
N SER A 98 21.40 -3.11 -11.51
CA SER A 98 20.53 -4.00 -10.76
C SER A 98 19.90 -3.30 -9.54
N ARG A 99 19.23 -2.17 -9.77
CA ARG A 99 18.63 -1.35 -8.72
C ARG A 99 17.14 -1.08 -8.98
N PRO A 100 16.27 -1.24 -7.97
CA PRO A 100 14.84 -1.01 -8.16
C PRO A 100 14.55 0.47 -8.43
N VAL A 101 13.81 0.73 -9.50
CA VAL A 101 13.34 2.08 -9.82
C VAL A 101 12.03 2.35 -9.13
N ILE A 102 11.98 3.43 -8.35
CA ILE A 102 10.78 3.84 -7.61
C ILE A 102 9.99 4.92 -8.35
N LYS A 103 10.70 5.74 -9.15
CA LYS A 103 10.11 6.87 -9.85
C LYS A 103 10.88 7.17 -11.13
N MET A 104 10.16 7.54 -12.18
CA MET A 104 10.73 8.10 -13.39
C MET A 104 9.83 9.24 -13.84
N ASP A 105 10.38 10.45 -13.82
CA ASP A 105 9.71 11.61 -14.39
C ASP A 105 10.14 11.80 -15.87
N GLY A 106 9.74 12.89 -16.49
CA GLY A 106 10.10 13.18 -17.88
C GLY A 106 11.61 13.37 -18.13
N LYS A 107 12.45 13.43 -17.08
CA LYS A 107 13.87 13.80 -17.17
C LYS A 107 14.83 12.83 -16.48
N VAL A 108 14.49 12.32 -15.30
CA VAL A 108 15.39 11.52 -14.45
C VAL A 108 14.73 10.22 -13.98
N VAL A 109 15.57 9.23 -13.76
CA VAL A 109 15.22 7.94 -13.14
C VAL A 109 15.72 7.95 -11.70
N ILE A 110 14.84 7.64 -10.75
CA ILE A 110 15.12 7.66 -9.32
C ILE A 110 15.03 6.24 -8.76
N PHE A 111 16.07 5.85 -8.03
CA PHE A 111 16.20 4.51 -7.45
C PHE A 111 15.72 4.48 -5.99
N GLY A 112 15.39 3.29 -5.49
CA GLY A 112 14.99 3.09 -4.09
C GLY A 112 16.08 3.47 -3.08
N GLU A 113 17.33 3.22 -3.43
CA GLU A 113 18.52 3.63 -2.70
C GLU A 113 19.30 4.61 -3.59
N GLN A 114 18.96 5.89 -3.47
CA GLN A 114 19.54 6.95 -4.28
C GLN A 114 20.86 7.41 -3.67
N GLU A 115 21.93 7.32 -4.44
CA GLU A 115 23.21 7.95 -4.13
C GLU A 115 23.30 9.32 -4.79
N ASP A 116 23.91 10.29 -4.11
CA ASP A 116 24.09 11.66 -4.62
C ASP A 116 24.95 11.69 -5.90
N SER A 117 25.85 10.72 -6.08
CA SER A 117 26.75 10.62 -7.22
C SER A 117 26.12 9.94 -8.44
N LEU A 118 25.01 9.21 -8.27
CA LEU A 118 24.39 8.41 -9.34
C LEU A 118 23.21 9.15 -9.96
N LEU A 119 23.45 9.89 -11.05
CA LEU A 119 22.40 10.55 -11.82
C LEU A 119 22.16 9.84 -13.15
N LEU A 120 20.99 9.22 -13.31
CA LEU A 120 20.55 8.66 -14.58
C LEU A 120 19.41 9.47 -15.18
N THR A 121 19.62 10.00 -16.39
CA THR A 121 18.58 10.70 -17.14
C THR A 121 17.74 9.72 -17.95
N ARG A 122 16.47 10.05 -18.16
CA ARG A 122 15.55 9.29 -19.02
C ARG A 122 16.10 9.14 -20.44
N GLN A 123 16.80 10.15 -20.95
CA GLN A 123 17.41 10.11 -22.29
C GLN A 123 18.50 9.03 -22.39
N ASN A 124 19.21 8.79 -21.29
CA ASN A 124 20.23 7.75 -21.19
C ASN A 124 19.66 6.41 -20.73
N THR A 125 18.35 6.27 -20.61
CA THR A 125 17.67 5.03 -20.25
C THR A 125 17.07 4.36 -21.48
N ALA A 126 17.40 3.08 -21.68
CA ALA A 126 16.83 2.26 -22.73
C ALA A 126 15.60 1.49 -22.26
N ALA A 127 15.69 0.83 -21.10
CA ALA A 127 14.60 0.05 -20.54
C ALA A 127 14.65 -0.03 -19.00
N LEU A 128 13.47 -0.23 -18.40
CA LEU A 128 13.31 -0.53 -16.98
C LEU A 128 12.75 -1.95 -16.84
N PHE A 129 13.29 -2.73 -15.92
CA PHE A 129 12.86 -4.10 -15.62
C PHE A 129 12.38 -4.17 -14.17
N PHE A 130 11.13 -4.54 -13.97
CA PHE A 130 10.52 -4.61 -12.64
C PHE A 130 10.63 -5.99 -12.01
N GLN A 131 10.97 -6.99 -12.80
CA GLN A 131 11.16 -8.37 -12.38
C GLN A 131 12.23 -9.07 -13.25
N PRO A 132 12.84 -10.17 -12.76
CA PRO A 132 13.69 -11.04 -13.57
C PRO A 132 13.01 -11.44 -14.88
N LEU A 133 13.68 -11.16 -16.00
CA LEU A 133 13.20 -11.59 -17.32
C LEU A 133 13.29 -13.11 -17.44
N ARG A 134 12.20 -13.73 -17.86
CA ARG A 134 12.18 -15.13 -18.34
C ARG A 134 12.38 -15.15 -19.85
N SER A 135 12.72 -16.29 -20.45
CA SER A 135 12.91 -16.34 -21.91
C SER A 135 11.66 -15.95 -22.71
N ARG A 136 10.45 -16.16 -22.17
CA ARG A 136 9.21 -15.66 -22.78
C ARG A 136 9.16 -14.13 -22.86
N ASP A 137 9.67 -13.46 -21.84
CA ASP A 137 9.70 -12.01 -21.78
C ASP A 137 10.76 -11.49 -22.76
N ALA A 138 11.88 -12.20 -22.90
CA ALA A 138 12.93 -11.88 -23.86
C ALA A 138 12.44 -11.88 -25.32
N GLU A 139 11.52 -12.78 -25.69
CA GLU A 139 10.89 -12.77 -27.02
C GLU A 139 9.97 -11.56 -27.23
N ALA A 140 9.27 -11.11 -26.18
CA ALA A 140 8.40 -9.94 -26.21
C ALA A 140 9.18 -8.62 -26.18
N LEU A 141 10.43 -8.64 -25.71
CA LEU A 141 11.31 -7.49 -25.71
C LEU A 141 11.65 -7.08 -27.15
N ARG A 142 10.96 -6.04 -27.60
CA ARG A 142 11.19 -5.38 -28.88
C ARG A 142 11.72 -3.98 -28.56
N PHE A 143 13.05 -3.85 -28.52
CA PHE A 143 13.74 -2.59 -28.27
C PHE A 143 13.56 -1.54 -29.39
N ASN A 144 12.82 -1.85 -30.46
CA ASN A 144 12.61 -0.98 -31.60
C ASN A 144 11.47 0.03 -31.45
N ARG A 145 10.66 -0.05 -30.39
CA ARG A 145 9.53 0.86 -30.15
C ARG A 145 9.29 1.11 -28.67
N GLU A 146 8.87 2.33 -28.34
CA GLU A 146 8.50 2.71 -26.98
C GLU A 146 7.18 2.04 -26.55
N GLY A 147 7.13 1.60 -25.30
CA GLY A 147 5.95 0.96 -24.73
C GLY A 147 6.23 0.15 -23.46
N ILE A 148 5.29 -0.75 -23.15
CA ILE A 148 5.32 -1.57 -21.94
C ILE A 148 5.10 -3.05 -22.29
N VAL A 149 5.89 -3.91 -21.66
CA VAL A 149 5.73 -5.37 -21.70
C VAL A 149 4.87 -5.76 -20.50
N LEU A 150 3.75 -6.42 -20.75
CA LEU A 150 2.83 -6.89 -19.73
C LEU A 150 3.17 -8.33 -19.32
N ARG A 151 2.73 -8.72 -18.12
CA ARG A 151 3.02 -10.06 -17.54
C ARG A 151 2.47 -11.23 -18.35
N GLY A 152 1.49 -10.98 -19.24
CA GLY A 152 1.01 -11.97 -20.20
C GLY A 152 1.87 -12.11 -21.46
N GLY A 153 3.01 -11.40 -21.55
CA GLY A 153 3.89 -11.36 -22.73
C GLY A 153 3.45 -10.39 -23.83
N ASP A 154 2.28 -9.77 -23.68
CA ASP A 154 1.80 -8.76 -24.62
C ASP A 154 2.63 -7.47 -24.53
N PHE A 155 2.93 -6.89 -25.69
CA PHE A 155 3.56 -5.58 -25.79
C PHE A 155 2.52 -4.53 -26.16
N MET A 156 2.34 -3.52 -25.31
CA MET A 156 1.51 -2.36 -25.61
C MET A 156 2.39 -1.17 -26.01
N SER A 157 2.24 -0.71 -27.26
CA SER A 157 2.95 0.46 -27.76
C SER A 157 2.27 1.76 -27.32
N GLY A 158 3.09 2.74 -26.96
CA GLY A 158 2.66 4.08 -26.55
C GLY A 158 3.82 4.86 -25.92
N VAL A 159 3.64 6.17 -25.78
CA VAL A 159 4.63 7.04 -25.14
C VAL A 159 4.56 6.82 -23.63
N VAL A 160 5.67 6.47 -23.01
CA VAL A 160 5.70 6.24 -21.56
C VAL A 160 5.71 7.60 -20.88
N VAL A 161 4.67 7.96 -20.14
CA VAL A 161 4.62 9.29 -19.50
C VAL A 161 5.56 9.32 -18.30
N GLY A 162 5.53 8.28 -17.47
CA GLY A 162 6.36 8.19 -16.27
C GLY A 162 6.01 6.99 -15.39
N LEU A 163 6.74 6.87 -14.28
CA LEU A 163 6.55 5.88 -13.23
C LEU A 163 6.41 6.62 -11.90
N GLU A 164 5.33 6.39 -11.19
CA GLU A 164 5.07 6.97 -9.87
C GLU A 164 4.20 6.01 -9.05
N GLU A 165 4.43 5.93 -7.73
CA GLU A 165 3.66 5.08 -6.81
C GLU A 165 3.53 3.61 -7.28
N GLY A 166 4.59 3.05 -7.85
CA GLY A 166 4.60 1.68 -8.36
C GLY A 166 3.71 1.46 -9.59
N ARG A 167 3.38 2.53 -10.31
CA ARG A 167 2.53 2.49 -11.50
C ARG A 167 3.18 3.19 -12.69
N VAL A 168 3.25 2.51 -13.83
CA VAL A 168 3.69 3.08 -15.10
C VAL A 168 2.50 3.64 -15.84
N THR A 169 2.60 4.89 -16.28
CA THR A 169 1.59 5.51 -17.14
C THR A 169 2.09 5.53 -18.59
N VAL A 170 1.26 5.04 -19.51
CA VAL A 170 1.54 5.00 -20.95
C VAL A 170 0.41 5.70 -21.70
N ASP A 171 0.76 6.58 -22.63
CA ASP A 171 -0.16 7.26 -23.52
C ASP A 171 -0.16 6.54 -24.88
N SER A 172 -1.22 5.79 -25.16
CA SER A 172 -1.36 5.01 -26.39
C SER A 172 -2.35 5.69 -27.35
N LEU A 173 -2.01 5.73 -28.63
CA LEU A 173 -2.91 6.28 -29.66
C LEU A 173 -4.25 5.55 -29.76
N LEU A 174 -4.26 4.23 -29.50
CA LEU A 174 -5.46 3.39 -29.65
C LEU A 174 -6.31 3.31 -28.38
N LEU A 175 -5.66 3.33 -27.21
CA LEU A 175 -6.32 3.06 -25.91
C LEU A 175 -6.36 4.30 -24.99
N GLY A 176 -5.81 5.42 -25.44
CA GLY A 176 -5.58 6.61 -24.64
C GLY A 176 -4.58 6.37 -23.50
N ARG A 177 -4.68 7.19 -22.46
CA ARG A 177 -3.83 7.08 -21.27
C ARG A 177 -4.24 5.90 -20.40
N LYS A 178 -3.30 4.99 -20.15
CA LYS A 178 -3.46 3.80 -19.30
C LYS A 178 -2.35 3.73 -18.24
N THR A 179 -2.68 3.10 -17.12
CA THR A 179 -1.78 2.99 -15.97
C THR A 179 -1.70 1.54 -15.52
N PHE A 180 -0.49 1.02 -15.35
CA PHE A 180 -0.21 -0.38 -15.05
C PHE A 180 0.63 -0.51 -13.78
N SER A 181 0.26 -1.45 -12.91
CA SER A 181 1.01 -1.79 -11.70
C SER A 181 2.31 -2.55 -12.04
N VAL A 182 3.45 -2.07 -11.53
CA VAL A 182 4.75 -2.76 -11.70
C VAL A 182 4.85 -4.07 -10.92
N LEU A 183 3.97 -4.26 -9.93
CA LEU A 183 3.98 -5.47 -9.09
C LEU A 183 3.18 -6.62 -9.71
N THR A 184 2.18 -6.32 -10.53
CA THR A 184 1.18 -7.31 -10.97
C THR A 184 0.93 -7.34 -12.46
N GLU A 185 1.25 -6.26 -13.18
CA GLU A 185 0.84 -6.10 -14.59
C GLU A 185 2.04 -5.86 -15.51
N ALA A 186 2.99 -5.00 -15.13
CA ALA A 186 4.11 -4.63 -15.97
C ALA A 186 5.38 -5.43 -15.65
N VAL A 187 6.01 -5.99 -16.68
CA VAL A 187 7.31 -6.70 -16.59
C VAL A 187 8.45 -5.74 -16.84
N ALA A 188 8.34 -4.99 -17.93
CA ALA A 188 9.37 -4.07 -18.39
C ALA A 188 8.76 -2.87 -19.10
N VAL A 189 9.49 -1.77 -19.08
CA VAL A 189 9.24 -0.56 -19.88
C VAL A 189 10.36 -0.40 -20.87
N ILE A 190 10.00 -0.19 -22.13
CA ILE A 190 10.94 0.08 -23.22
C ILE A 190 10.79 1.52 -23.62
N LEU A 191 11.88 2.28 -23.52
CA LEU A 191 11.94 3.68 -23.92
C LEU A 191 12.57 3.85 -25.30
N ARG A 192 13.60 3.05 -25.58
CA ARG A 192 14.37 3.12 -26.82
C ARG A 192 15.26 1.89 -26.98
N ALA A 193 15.81 1.72 -28.17
CA ALA A 193 16.88 0.78 -28.39
C ALA A 193 18.16 1.23 -27.65
N PRO A 194 18.90 0.31 -27.01
CA PRO A 194 20.28 0.62 -26.64
C PRO A 194 21.08 0.94 -27.91
N VAL A 195 21.93 1.96 -27.83
CA VAL A 195 22.85 2.34 -28.90
C VAL A 195 23.80 1.18 -29.14
N ALA A 196 24.04 0.87 -30.42
CA ALA A 196 24.75 -0.31 -30.90
C ALA A 196 25.93 -0.67 -30.00
N VAL A 197 25.81 -1.88 -29.48
CA VAL A 197 26.59 -2.50 -28.42
C VAL A 197 28.02 -2.84 -28.90
N GLU A 198 28.31 -2.64 -30.19
CA GLU A 198 29.48 -3.12 -30.93
C GLU A 198 30.80 -2.37 -30.70
N GLN A 199 30.80 -1.22 -30.01
CA GLN A 199 32.05 -0.52 -29.70
C GLN A 199 32.77 -1.22 -28.53
N GLU A 200 34.06 -1.53 -28.74
CA GLU A 200 34.95 -1.97 -27.66
C GLU A 200 34.99 -0.93 -26.54
N GLY A 201 34.98 -1.42 -25.30
CA GLY A 201 35.09 -0.58 -24.12
C GLY A 201 35.31 -1.42 -22.87
N TRP A 202 35.17 -0.78 -21.72
CA TRP A 202 35.29 -1.40 -20.42
C TRP A 202 33.93 -1.85 -19.91
N SER A 203 33.84 -3.11 -19.47
CA SER A 203 32.74 -3.66 -18.68
C SER A 203 33.22 -3.89 -17.26
N LEU A 204 32.53 -3.31 -16.29
CA LEU A 204 32.75 -3.56 -14.87
C LEU A 204 31.60 -4.42 -14.35
N PHE A 205 31.94 -5.51 -13.67
CA PHE A 205 30.99 -6.44 -13.08
C PHE A 205 30.93 -6.16 -11.59
N LEU A 206 29.73 -5.86 -11.07
CA LEU A 206 29.54 -5.52 -9.66
C LEU A 206 28.95 -6.68 -8.87
N SER A 207 29.20 -6.71 -7.57
CA SER A 207 28.71 -7.74 -6.65
C SER A 207 27.18 -7.81 -6.54
N ASP A 208 26.48 -6.72 -6.84
CA ASP A 208 25.01 -6.63 -6.86
C ASP A 208 24.36 -7.19 -8.16
N GLY A 209 25.17 -7.66 -9.11
CA GLY A 209 24.71 -8.13 -10.43
C GLY A 209 24.58 -7.02 -11.47
N SER A 210 25.01 -5.79 -11.17
CA SER A 210 25.12 -4.72 -12.16
C SER A 210 26.31 -4.96 -13.09
N ARG A 211 26.15 -4.54 -14.35
CA ARG A 211 27.23 -4.47 -15.34
C ARG A 211 27.30 -3.05 -15.87
N LEU A 212 28.40 -2.35 -15.60
CA LEU A 212 28.58 -0.97 -16.04
C LEU A 212 29.54 -0.91 -17.21
N ARG A 213 29.11 -0.28 -18.30
CA ARG A 213 29.92 -0.06 -19.48
C ARG A 213 30.41 1.37 -19.52
N SER A 214 31.68 1.52 -19.91
CA SER A 214 32.33 2.82 -20.10
C SER A 214 33.28 2.74 -21.29
N ARG A 215 33.44 3.83 -22.03
CA ARG A 215 34.49 3.90 -23.07
C ARG A 215 35.87 4.02 -22.44
N GLU A 216 35.94 4.82 -21.38
CA GLU A 216 37.15 5.10 -20.65
C GLU A 216 36.91 4.90 -19.16
N ILE A 217 37.95 4.44 -18.47
CA ILE A 217 37.98 4.31 -17.03
C ILE A 217 39.27 4.93 -16.49
N ALA A 218 39.22 5.47 -15.28
CA ALA A 218 40.41 5.88 -14.55
C ALA A 218 40.44 5.17 -13.19
N LEU A 219 41.63 4.77 -12.75
CA LEU A 219 41.78 4.18 -11.43
C LEU A 219 41.96 5.28 -10.39
N THR A 220 41.37 5.05 -9.23
CA THR A 220 41.50 5.87 -8.02
C THR A 220 41.92 4.94 -6.87
N GLU A 221 42.47 5.49 -5.79
CA GLU A 221 42.86 4.66 -4.64
C GLU A 221 41.70 3.83 -4.07
N SER A 222 40.47 4.36 -4.14
CA SER A 222 39.27 3.71 -3.62
C SER A 222 38.53 2.84 -4.63
N GLY A 223 38.84 2.90 -5.93
CA GLY A 223 38.01 2.26 -6.95
C GLY A 223 38.25 2.73 -8.38
N VAL A 224 37.19 2.68 -9.20
CA VAL A 224 37.23 2.99 -10.64
C VAL A 224 36.26 4.11 -10.98
N LEU A 225 36.74 5.13 -11.69
CA LEU A 225 35.93 6.24 -12.19
C LEU A 225 35.47 5.96 -13.61
N LEU A 226 34.16 6.09 -13.88
CA LEU A 226 33.55 5.82 -15.17
C LEU A 226 33.44 7.10 -16.03
N ASN A 227 34.49 7.38 -16.81
CA ASN A 227 34.54 8.54 -17.72
C ASN A 227 33.71 8.30 -18.99
N GLU A 228 33.07 9.36 -19.50
CA GLU A 228 32.16 9.26 -20.65
C GLU A 228 31.01 8.25 -20.48
N SER A 229 30.60 8.00 -19.23
CA SER A 229 29.48 7.13 -18.92
C SER A 229 28.16 7.89 -18.83
N PRO A 230 27.01 7.22 -19.00
CA PRO A 230 25.67 7.75 -18.71
C PRO A 230 25.48 8.34 -17.30
N TYR A 231 26.44 8.09 -16.40
CA TYR A 231 26.37 8.30 -14.97
C TYR A 231 27.19 9.50 -14.46
N ARG A 232 27.68 10.38 -15.37
CA ARG A 232 28.43 11.61 -15.03
C ARG A 232 29.64 11.39 -14.10
N ASN A 233 30.59 10.55 -14.52
CA ASN A 233 31.81 10.24 -13.76
C ASN A 233 31.50 9.60 -12.40
N HIS A 234 30.54 8.69 -12.37
CA HIS A 234 30.25 7.91 -11.18
C HIS A 234 31.46 7.02 -10.81
N GLN A 235 31.77 6.96 -9.52
CA GLN A 235 32.89 6.21 -8.98
C GLN A 235 32.37 4.91 -8.37
N ILE A 236 32.94 3.80 -8.79
CA ILE A 236 32.64 2.46 -8.26
C ILE A 236 33.71 2.08 -7.26
N MET A 237 33.31 1.69 -6.05
CA MET A 237 34.26 1.31 -5.01
C MET A 237 34.86 -0.06 -5.31
N LYS A 238 36.14 -0.28 -4.95
CA LYS A 238 36.80 -1.57 -5.18
C LYS A 238 36.04 -2.75 -4.55
N VAL A 239 35.44 -2.54 -3.38
CA VAL A 239 34.65 -3.56 -2.65
C VAL A 239 33.39 -4.00 -3.40
N GLU A 240 32.90 -3.18 -4.32
CA GLU A 240 31.72 -3.47 -5.13
C GLU A 240 32.09 -4.23 -6.41
N LEU A 241 33.38 -4.26 -6.79
CA LEU A 241 33.84 -4.88 -8.03
C LEU A 241 34.04 -6.39 -7.85
N ARG A 242 33.53 -7.14 -8.83
CA ARG A 242 33.88 -8.53 -9.09
C ARG A 242 34.95 -8.65 -10.17
N GLY A 243 34.95 -7.74 -11.14
CA GLY A 243 35.94 -7.75 -12.20
C GLY A 243 35.76 -6.62 -13.20
N ILE A 244 36.77 -6.46 -14.05
CA ILE A 244 36.84 -5.47 -15.13
C ILE A 244 37.28 -6.22 -16.39
N ARG A 245 36.60 -6.03 -17.51
CA ARG A 245 36.95 -6.65 -18.79
C ARG A 245 36.91 -5.64 -19.91
N ARG A 246 37.87 -5.75 -20.81
CA ARG A 246 37.84 -5.05 -22.09
C ARG A 246 37.15 -5.95 -23.10
N GLU A 247 35.92 -5.59 -23.45
CA GLU A 247 35.09 -6.42 -24.33
C GLU A 247 34.23 -5.54 -25.24
N GLY A 248 33.93 -6.09 -26.42
CA GLY A 248 32.78 -5.65 -27.19
C GLY A 248 31.51 -5.83 -26.35
N GLY A 249 30.44 -5.13 -26.70
CA GLY A 249 29.25 -5.28 -25.90
C GLY A 249 28.60 -6.65 -26.11
N GLN A 250 28.35 -7.32 -25.01
CA GLN A 250 27.58 -8.56 -24.97
C GLN A 250 26.08 -8.20 -24.95
N SER A 251 25.28 -8.97 -25.67
CA SER A 251 23.81 -8.82 -25.68
C SER A 251 23.25 -8.97 -24.26
N ILE A 252 22.53 -7.94 -23.81
CA ILE A 252 21.88 -7.97 -22.49
C ILE A 252 20.89 -9.13 -22.38
N LEU A 253 20.23 -9.49 -23.47
CA LEU A 253 19.26 -10.59 -23.51
C LEU A 253 19.94 -11.95 -23.28
N ASP A 254 21.16 -12.10 -23.78
CA ASP A 254 21.94 -13.33 -23.58
C ASP A 254 22.38 -13.45 -22.12
N MET A 255 22.75 -12.35 -21.48
CA MET A 255 23.09 -12.34 -20.05
C MET A 255 21.87 -12.67 -19.17
N PHE A 256 20.70 -12.11 -19.50
CA PHE A 256 19.45 -12.47 -18.80
C PHE A 256 19.10 -13.94 -19.00
N ARG A 257 19.35 -14.48 -20.20
CA ARG A 257 19.19 -15.90 -20.50
C ARG A 257 20.14 -16.75 -19.65
N GLU A 258 21.44 -16.42 -19.61
CA GLU A 258 22.45 -17.09 -18.76
C GLU A 258 22.04 -17.10 -17.29
N ARG A 259 21.58 -15.96 -16.75
CA ARG A 259 21.02 -15.89 -15.39
C ARG A 259 19.87 -16.85 -15.19
N TRP A 260 18.90 -16.80 -16.09
CA TRP A 260 17.70 -17.61 -15.98
C TRP A 260 18.05 -19.11 -15.99
N LEU A 261 18.97 -19.53 -16.85
CA LEU A 261 19.48 -20.90 -16.90
C LEU A 261 20.21 -21.32 -15.63
N ALA A 262 21.07 -20.47 -15.10
CA ALA A 262 21.82 -20.77 -13.89
C ALA A 262 20.93 -20.87 -12.64
N LEU A 263 19.81 -20.15 -12.61
CA LEU A 263 18.90 -20.11 -11.46
C LEU A 263 17.70 -21.07 -11.59
N GLU A 264 17.33 -21.46 -12.81
CA GLU A 264 16.24 -22.38 -13.09
C GLU A 264 16.69 -23.55 -14.01
N PRO A 265 17.81 -24.26 -13.71
CA PRO A 265 18.39 -25.26 -14.61
C PRO A 265 17.48 -26.48 -14.81
N GLU A 266 16.62 -26.79 -13.83
CA GLU A 266 15.68 -27.91 -13.90
C GLU A 266 14.40 -27.57 -14.68
N ARG A 267 14.25 -26.33 -15.19
CA ARG A 267 13.05 -25.98 -15.94
C ARG A 267 13.20 -26.35 -17.43
N PRO A 268 12.29 -27.18 -17.94
CA PRO A 268 12.29 -27.67 -19.34
C PRO A 268 12.16 -26.55 -20.38
N LEU A 269 11.46 -25.47 -20.06
CA LEU A 269 11.30 -24.30 -20.92
C LEU A 269 12.63 -23.57 -21.12
N ALA A 270 13.52 -23.62 -20.12
CA ALA A 270 14.83 -23.00 -20.18
C ALA A 270 15.76 -23.77 -21.11
N ALA A 271 15.79 -25.09 -20.96
CA ALA A 271 16.54 -25.98 -21.85
C ALA A 271 15.96 -26.01 -23.29
N ALA A 272 14.63 -26.03 -23.44
CA ALA A 272 13.99 -25.99 -24.76
C ALA A 272 14.19 -24.64 -25.50
N ALA A 273 14.23 -23.52 -24.76
CA ALA A 273 14.50 -22.19 -25.34
C ALA A 273 15.95 -22.03 -25.85
N LEU A 274 16.87 -22.86 -25.37
CA LEU A 274 18.26 -22.90 -25.83
C LEU A 274 18.46 -23.70 -27.12
N GLY A 275 17.46 -24.46 -27.58
CA GLY A 275 17.66 -25.42 -28.66
C GLY A 275 18.51 -26.62 -28.23
N GLU A 276 18.67 -26.87 -26.93
CA GLU A 276 19.29 -28.09 -26.42
C GLU A 276 18.39 -29.29 -26.73
N ASP A 277 19.00 -30.43 -27.07
CA ASP A 277 18.32 -31.69 -27.34
C ASP A 277 17.75 -32.31 -26.05
N VAL A 278 16.73 -31.68 -25.46
CA VAL A 278 15.98 -32.21 -24.32
C VAL A 278 15.16 -33.42 -24.78
N SER A 279 15.34 -34.59 -24.17
CA SER A 279 14.56 -35.78 -24.52
C SER A 279 13.05 -35.57 -24.36
N GLU A 280 12.22 -36.32 -25.10
CA GLU A 280 10.77 -36.29 -24.95
C GLU A 280 10.34 -36.58 -23.49
N GLU A 281 10.97 -37.58 -22.88
CA GLU A 281 10.76 -37.96 -21.47
C GLU A 281 11.08 -36.79 -20.53
N GLY A 282 12.19 -36.09 -20.76
CA GLY A 282 12.60 -34.92 -20.00
C GLY A 282 11.65 -33.74 -20.12
N LEU A 283 10.96 -33.57 -21.26
CA LEU A 283 9.89 -32.56 -21.43
C LEU A 283 8.56 -33.00 -20.77
N ALA A 284 8.27 -34.30 -20.75
CA ALA A 284 7.05 -34.85 -20.16
C ALA A 284 7.06 -34.79 -18.63
N GLU A 285 8.16 -35.18 -17.97
CA GLU A 285 8.33 -35.07 -16.50
C GLU A 285 8.18 -33.62 -16.01
N ALA A 286 8.77 -32.73 -16.78
CA ALA A 286 8.69 -31.29 -16.64
C ALA A 286 7.27 -30.73 -16.74
N LEU A 287 6.48 -31.21 -17.71
CA LEU A 287 5.08 -30.83 -17.87
C LEU A 287 4.26 -31.28 -16.64
N ILE A 288 4.57 -32.46 -16.09
CA ILE A 288 3.97 -32.94 -14.84
C ILE A 288 4.32 -32.01 -13.69
N ALA A 289 5.60 -31.66 -13.51
CA ALA A 289 6.06 -30.76 -12.46
C ALA A 289 5.41 -29.37 -12.52
N ILE A 290 5.28 -28.77 -13.71
CA ILE A 290 4.57 -27.50 -13.90
C ILE A 290 3.07 -27.67 -13.61
N GLY A 291 2.48 -28.82 -13.97
CA GLY A 291 1.10 -29.16 -13.64
C GLY A 291 0.83 -29.23 -12.13
N GLU A 292 1.76 -29.82 -11.36
CA GLU A 292 1.69 -29.85 -9.90
C GLU A 292 1.82 -28.46 -9.28
N GLU A 293 2.76 -27.64 -9.78
CA GLU A 293 2.92 -26.26 -9.32
C GLU A 293 1.70 -25.40 -9.65
N ARG A 294 1.11 -25.59 -10.84
CA ARG A 294 -0.17 -24.97 -11.22
C ARG A 294 -1.27 -25.33 -10.24
N ALA A 295 -1.38 -26.60 -9.86
CA ALA A 295 -2.39 -27.05 -8.89
C ALA A 295 -2.18 -26.40 -7.52
N LYS A 296 -0.93 -26.33 -7.04
CA LYS A 296 -0.59 -25.63 -5.79
C LYS A 296 -0.99 -24.16 -5.86
N GLN A 297 -0.62 -23.45 -6.91
CA GLN A 297 -0.92 -22.02 -7.06
C GLN A 297 -2.41 -21.73 -7.26
N GLU A 298 -3.14 -22.66 -7.88
CA GLU A 298 -4.59 -22.60 -7.94
C GLU A 298 -5.24 -22.68 -6.55
N THR A 299 -4.72 -23.55 -5.66
CA THR A 299 -5.17 -23.58 -4.26
C THR A 299 -4.86 -22.27 -3.53
N THR A 300 -3.66 -21.70 -3.70
CA THR A 300 -3.25 -20.41 -3.11
C THR A 300 -4.13 -19.26 -3.59
N ARG A 301 -4.44 -19.20 -4.89
CA ARG A 301 -5.39 -18.21 -5.43
C ARG A 301 -6.79 -18.40 -4.84
N ASN A 302 -7.25 -19.63 -4.70
CA ASN A 302 -8.58 -19.93 -4.16
C ASN A 302 -8.71 -19.52 -2.69
N THR A 303 -7.69 -19.76 -1.87
CA THR A 303 -7.66 -19.30 -0.48
C THR A 303 -7.64 -17.78 -0.40
N ALA A 304 -6.81 -17.10 -1.19
CA ALA A 304 -6.77 -15.64 -1.27
C ALA A 304 -8.10 -15.04 -1.74
N LYS A 305 -8.76 -15.66 -2.74
CA LYS A 305 -10.10 -15.26 -3.19
C LYS A 305 -11.14 -15.42 -2.08
N ALA A 306 -11.11 -16.53 -1.35
CA ALA A 306 -12.03 -16.76 -0.23
C ALA A 306 -11.80 -15.73 0.89
N GLU A 307 -10.55 -15.36 1.19
CA GLU A 307 -10.22 -14.27 2.12
C GLU A 307 -10.76 -12.93 1.66
N TRP A 308 -10.53 -12.56 0.40
CA TRP A 308 -11.06 -11.32 -0.16
C TRP A 308 -12.59 -11.25 -0.07
N ILE A 309 -13.30 -12.33 -0.43
CA ILE A 309 -14.76 -12.42 -0.30
C ILE A 309 -15.19 -12.30 1.17
N ARG A 310 -14.51 -12.97 2.11
CA ARG A 310 -14.79 -12.87 3.55
C ARG A 310 -14.62 -11.43 4.03
N SER A 311 -13.55 -10.74 3.63
CA SER A 311 -13.33 -9.33 3.96
C SER A 311 -14.43 -8.43 3.40
N GLN A 312 -14.88 -8.64 2.17
CA GLN A 312 -16.02 -7.90 1.60
C GLN A 312 -17.31 -8.12 2.41
N GLN A 313 -17.58 -9.37 2.81
CA GLN A 313 -18.74 -9.68 3.64
C GLN A 313 -18.66 -9.00 5.01
N ILE A 314 -17.48 -8.97 5.64
CA ILE A 314 -17.26 -8.27 6.90
C ILE A 314 -17.52 -6.76 6.73
N VAL A 315 -16.96 -6.13 5.70
CA VAL A 315 -17.19 -4.70 5.42
C VAL A 315 -18.68 -4.41 5.26
N SER A 316 -19.38 -5.17 4.40
CA SER A 316 -20.82 -4.96 4.18
C SER A 316 -21.65 -5.14 5.46
N ARG A 317 -21.31 -6.13 6.30
CA ARG A 317 -21.96 -6.35 7.59
C ARG A 317 -21.72 -5.19 8.54
N GLN A 318 -20.47 -4.72 8.66
CA GLN A 318 -20.13 -3.60 9.54
C GLN A 318 -20.77 -2.29 9.07
N LYS A 319 -20.85 -2.07 7.75
CA LYS A 319 -21.54 -0.92 7.16
C LYS A 319 -23.02 -0.90 7.53
N ALA A 320 -23.68 -2.06 7.46
CA ALA A 320 -25.07 -2.19 7.87
C ALA A 320 -25.26 -1.96 9.38
N MET A 321 -24.32 -2.41 10.22
CA MET A 321 -24.33 -2.13 11.67
C MET A 321 -24.17 -0.64 11.95
N ALA A 322 -23.16 0.02 11.40
CA ALA A 322 -22.94 1.45 11.53
C ALA A 322 -24.17 2.29 11.09
N ALA A 323 -24.81 1.91 9.97
CA ALA A 323 -26.04 2.56 9.50
C ALA A 323 -27.21 2.37 10.48
N ARG A 324 -27.35 1.18 11.08
CA ARG A 324 -28.35 0.91 12.13
C ARG A 324 -28.07 1.71 13.39
N GLY A 325 -26.81 1.81 13.82
CA GLY A 325 -26.39 2.63 14.94
C GLY A 325 -26.75 4.10 14.73
N ALA A 326 -26.43 4.66 13.56
CA ALA A 326 -26.80 6.03 13.18
C ALA A 326 -28.31 6.26 13.19
N ALA A 327 -29.09 5.34 12.60
CA ALA A 327 -30.55 5.43 12.61
C ALA A 327 -31.12 5.35 14.04
N ASN A 328 -30.54 4.52 14.91
CA ASN A 328 -30.97 4.38 16.29
C ASN A 328 -30.74 5.67 17.10
N VAL A 329 -29.55 6.26 16.99
CA VAL A 329 -29.23 7.56 17.60
C VAL A 329 -30.22 8.62 17.11
N GLY A 330 -30.46 8.70 15.79
CA GLY A 330 -31.42 9.65 15.22
C GLY A 330 -32.85 9.47 15.76
N ARG A 331 -33.32 8.23 15.93
CA ARG A 331 -34.62 7.94 16.55
C ARG A 331 -34.67 8.38 18.02
N MET A 332 -33.64 8.06 18.80
CA MET A 332 -33.59 8.43 20.22
C MET A 332 -33.51 9.95 20.43
N GLN A 333 -32.77 10.67 19.57
CA GLN A 333 -32.74 12.13 19.61
C GLN A 333 -34.11 12.76 19.34
N ARG A 334 -34.88 12.24 18.38
CA ARG A 334 -36.26 12.69 18.16
C ARG A 334 -37.14 12.47 19.39
N GLN A 335 -37.00 11.32 20.05
CA GLN A 335 -37.73 11.06 21.30
C GLN A 335 -37.34 12.03 22.42
N VAL A 336 -36.06 12.41 22.53
CA VAL A 336 -35.64 13.46 23.46
C VAL A 336 -36.31 14.79 23.12
N GLN A 337 -36.26 15.22 21.86
CA GLN A 337 -36.89 16.47 21.40
C GLN A 337 -38.40 16.50 21.69
N ASP A 338 -39.10 15.40 21.44
CA ASP A 338 -40.53 15.29 21.74
C ASP A 338 -40.82 15.43 23.24
N LYS A 339 -39.97 14.86 24.10
CA LYS A 339 -40.09 15.00 25.56
C LYS A 339 -39.78 16.41 26.03
N VAL A 340 -38.73 17.03 25.51
CA VAL A 340 -38.37 18.42 25.80
C VAL A 340 -39.53 19.34 25.44
N ARG A 341 -40.11 19.18 24.25
CA ARG A 341 -41.30 19.94 23.81
C ARG A 341 -42.48 19.80 24.77
N ARG A 342 -42.72 18.60 25.33
CA ARG A 342 -43.79 18.39 26.33
C ARG A 342 -43.49 19.13 27.64
N VAL A 343 -42.24 19.11 28.10
CA VAL A 343 -41.82 19.85 29.30
C VAL A 343 -41.99 21.36 29.08
N GLU A 344 -41.60 21.88 27.91
CA GLU A 344 -41.79 23.28 27.54
C GLU A 344 -43.28 23.68 27.52
N GLN A 345 -44.15 22.80 27.02
CA GLN A 345 -45.60 23.02 27.06
C GLN A 345 -46.11 23.06 28.51
N ASP A 346 -45.69 22.12 29.36
CA ASP A 346 -46.08 22.12 30.78
C ASP A 346 -45.53 23.35 31.54
N GLN A 347 -44.34 23.84 31.18
CA GLN A 347 -43.78 25.09 31.73
C GLN A 347 -44.65 26.30 31.36
N LYS A 348 -45.07 26.42 30.10
CA LYS A 348 -45.99 27.49 29.67
C LYS A 348 -47.32 27.43 30.42
N MET A 349 -47.88 26.23 30.59
CA MET A 349 -49.13 26.06 31.35
C MET A 349 -48.95 26.35 32.84
N ALA A 350 -47.80 26.03 33.42
CA ALA A 350 -47.48 26.39 34.81
C ALA A 350 -47.37 27.91 35.00
N GLN A 351 -46.77 28.62 34.04
CA GLN A 351 -46.70 30.08 34.04
C GLN A 351 -48.10 30.70 33.98
N GLN A 352 -48.95 30.26 33.04
CA GLN A 352 -50.33 30.72 32.95
C GLN A 352 -51.14 30.42 34.23
N ALA A 353 -50.92 29.24 34.84
CA ALA A 353 -51.57 28.89 36.10
C ALA A 353 -51.07 29.72 37.29
N ALA A 354 -49.82 30.17 37.26
CA ALA A 354 -49.25 31.06 38.27
C ALA A 354 -49.83 32.48 38.15
N GLU A 355 -49.97 33.00 36.91
CA GLU A 355 -50.62 34.29 36.63
C GLU A 355 -52.11 34.28 37.05
N ASP A 356 -52.86 33.21 36.73
CA ASP A 356 -54.25 33.04 37.17
C ASP A 356 -54.36 32.94 38.70
N LEU A 357 -53.40 32.27 39.35
CA LEU A 357 -53.35 32.22 40.81
C LEU A 357 -53.13 33.61 41.40
N GLU A 358 -52.20 34.39 40.85
CA GLU A 358 -51.90 35.75 41.30
C GLU A 358 -53.16 36.63 41.24
N GLY A 359 -53.84 36.66 40.08
CA GLY A 359 -55.10 37.41 39.95
C GLY A 359 -56.21 36.93 40.90
N LYS A 360 -56.28 35.62 41.19
CA LYS A 360 -57.25 35.09 42.19
C LYS A 360 -56.88 35.45 43.62
N VAL A 361 -55.60 35.53 43.94
CA VAL A 361 -55.13 35.99 45.26
C VAL A 361 -55.47 37.46 45.44
N GLU A 362 -55.27 38.30 44.42
CA GLU A 362 -55.69 39.70 44.43
C GLU A 362 -57.21 39.85 44.65
N MET A 363 -58.03 39.02 43.97
CA MET A 363 -59.48 39.01 44.21
C MET A 363 -59.86 38.66 45.64
N VAL A 364 -59.13 37.75 46.30
CA VAL A 364 -59.33 37.43 47.72
C VAL A 364 -58.98 38.63 48.59
N GLU A 365 -57.88 39.33 48.33
CA GLU A 365 -57.50 40.53 49.08
C GLU A 365 -58.53 41.66 48.91
N MET A 366 -59.02 41.90 47.70
CA MET A 366 -60.11 42.85 47.45
C MET A 366 -61.42 42.46 48.16
N ALA A 367 -61.75 41.16 48.18
CA ALA A 367 -62.93 40.67 48.91
C ALA A 367 -62.78 40.82 50.43
N LYS A 368 -61.57 40.61 50.98
CA LYS A 368 -61.27 40.87 52.40
C LYS A 368 -61.44 42.35 52.74
N MET A 369 -60.89 43.26 51.92
CA MET A 369 -61.05 44.70 52.13
C MET A 369 -62.53 45.11 52.13
N ARG A 370 -63.34 44.63 51.17
CA ARG A 370 -64.78 44.88 51.15
C ARG A 370 -65.51 44.35 52.38
N VAL A 371 -65.14 43.18 52.88
CA VAL A 371 -65.74 42.64 54.12
C VAL A 371 -65.41 43.57 55.30
N GLU A 372 -64.18 44.07 55.40
CA GLU A 372 -63.79 44.99 56.47
C GLU A 372 -64.47 46.36 56.34
N GLU A 373 -64.57 46.93 55.13
CA GLU A 373 -65.33 48.15 54.87
C GLU A 373 -66.80 48.00 55.30
N MET A 374 -67.46 46.91 54.90
CA MET A 374 -68.87 46.66 55.24
C MET A 374 -69.07 46.43 56.75
N LYS A 375 -68.08 45.84 57.44
CA LYS A 375 -68.07 45.70 58.91
C LYS A 375 -67.89 47.04 59.62
N GLN A 376 -67.01 47.89 59.11
CA GLN A 376 -66.79 49.24 59.63
C GLN A 376 -68.05 50.11 59.46
N GLU A 377 -68.69 50.06 58.29
CA GLU A 377 -69.96 50.77 58.06
C GLU A 377 -71.07 50.25 58.98
N LEU A 378 -71.21 48.93 59.18
CA LEU A 378 -72.15 48.35 60.14
C LEU A 378 -71.88 48.79 61.60
N ALA A 379 -70.61 48.97 61.96
CA ALA A 379 -70.21 49.44 63.29
C ALA A 379 -70.53 50.94 63.51
N SER A 380 -70.54 51.74 62.45
CA SER A 380 -70.83 53.18 62.49
C SER A 380 -72.33 53.55 62.66
N LEU A 381 -73.24 52.57 62.54
CA LEU A 381 -74.69 52.80 62.59
C LEU A 381 -75.25 52.88 64.04
N PRO A 382 -76.18 53.82 64.34
CA PRO A 382 -76.85 53.95 65.64
C PRO A 382 -77.65 52.69 66.03
N ARG A 383 -77.78 52.43 67.34
CA ARG A 383 -78.45 51.21 67.87
C ARG A 383 -79.97 51.16 67.68
N GLU A 384 -80.62 52.30 67.44
CA GLU A 384 -82.09 52.43 67.41
C GLU A 384 -82.70 52.05 66.04
N ASP A 385 -81.91 52.08 64.95
CA ASP A 385 -82.35 51.74 63.58
C ASP A 385 -82.19 50.24 63.26
N ALA A 386 -83.04 49.40 63.86
CA ALA A 386 -82.95 47.94 63.76
C ALA A 386 -83.07 47.40 62.31
N ASP A 387 -83.91 48.01 61.46
CA ASP A 387 -84.11 47.55 60.08
C ASP A 387 -82.92 47.85 59.17
N ARG A 388 -82.30 49.02 59.36
CA ARG A 388 -81.09 49.42 58.63
C ARG A 388 -79.91 48.53 58.99
N ARG A 389 -79.75 48.20 60.28
CA ARG A 389 -78.72 47.24 60.74
C ARG A 389 -78.90 45.85 60.12
N ARG A 390 -80.13 45.31 60.08
CA ARG A 390 -80.41 44.01 59.46
C ARG A 390 -80.04 43.96 57.97
N GLY A 391 -80.30 45.04 57.23
CA GLY A 391 -79.88 45.17 55.83
C GLY A 391 -78.36 45.15 55.65
N TRP A 392 -77.62 45.80 56.54
CA TRP A 392 -76.14 45.80 56.54
C TRP A 392 -75.53 44.48 57.01
N GLU A 393 -76.13 43.81 58.00
CA GLU A 393 -75.73 42.46 58.39
C GLU A 393 -75.86 41.46 57.24
N GLN A 394 -76.93 41.57 56.44
CA GLN A 394 -77.12 40.76 55.24
C GLN A 394 -75.98 41.00 54.24
N LYS A 395 -75.63 42.29 54.00
CA LYS A 395 -74.51 42.67 53.11
C LYS A 395 -73.16 42.13 53.60
N VAL A 396 -72.88 42.16 54.90
CA VAL A 396 -71.67 41.58 55.48
C VAL A 396 -71.62 40.06 55.25
N ARG A 397 -72.73 39.34 55.45
CA ARG A 397 -72.80 37.89 55.20
C ARG A 397 -72.59 37.56 53.73
N ASP A 398 -73.16 38.34 52.82
CA ASP A 398 -72.99 38.14 51.39
C ASP A 398 -71.55 38.45 50.95
N ALA A 399 -70.92 39.49 51.51
CA ALA A 399 -69.50 39.77 51.31
C ALA A 399 -68.59 38.64 51.87
N GLU A 400 -68.93 38.06 53.02
CA GLU A 400 -68.20 36.90 53.57
C GLU A 400 -68.36 35.63 52.70
N ARG A 401 -69.53 35.40 52.10
CA ARG A 401 -69.72 34.33 51.11
C ARG A 401 -68.91 34.55 49.84
N GLN A 402 -68.83 35.80 49.38
CA GLN A 402 -67.97 36.16 48.24
C GLN A 402 -66.49 35.90 48.55
N LYS A 403 -66.02 36.30 49.75
CA LYS A 403 -64.67 35.98 50.22
C LYS A 403 -64.41 34.48 50.25
N GLN A 404 -65.30 33.67 50.84
CA GLN A 404 -65.15 32.21 50.87
C GLN A 404 -65.12 31.59 49.47
N THR A 405 -65.89 32.14 48.54
CA THR A 405 -65.90 31.68 47.14
C THR A 405 -64.58 31.99 46.44
N ALA A 406 -64.03 33.19 46.66
CA ALA A 406 -62.71 33.59 46.17
C ALA A 406 -61.59 32.73 46.77
N GLU A 407 -61.64 32.40 48.06
CA GLU A 407 -60.66 31.53 48.72
C GLU A 407 -60.68 30.10 48.16
N ARG A 408 -61.87 29.55 47.85
CA ARG A 408 -61.99 28.26 47.15
C ARG A 408 -61.38 28.31 45.75
N ALA A 409 -61.57 29.40 45.02
CA ALA A 409 -60.98 29.60 43.70
C ALA A 409 -59.44 29.62 43.76
N VAL A 410 -58.85 30.28 44.77
CA VAL A 410 -57.40 30.25 45.03
C VAL A 410 -56.92 28.83 45.34
N HIS A 411 -57.63 28.07 46.18
CA HIS A 411 -57.24 26.70 46.49
C HIS A 411 -57.24 25.80 45.25
N GLN A 412 -58.24 25.95 44.37
CA GLN A 412 -58.30 25.26 43.09
C GLN A 412 -57.15 25.66 42.16
N ALA A 413 -56.86 26.96 42.04
CA ALA A 413 -55.75 27.46 41.21
C ALA A 413 -54.37 26.95 41.72
N ARG A 414 -54.13 26.97 43.04
CA ARG A 414 -52.92 26.37 43.65
C ARG A 414 -52.80 24.88 43.38
N ALA A 415 -53.90 24.14 43.33
CA ALA A 415 -53.88 22.71 43.00
C ALA A 415 -53.53 22.49 41.53
N ILE A 416 -54.03 23.33 40.61
CA ILE A 416 -53.70 23.29 39.18
C ILE A 416 -52.22 23.58 38.96
N GLN A 417 -51.69 24.66 39.54
CA GLN A 417 -50.27 25.02 39.45
C GLN A 417 -49.37 23.85 39.91
N ARG A 418 -49.64 23.30 41.11
CA ARG A 418 -48.87 22.17 41.65
C ARG A 418 -48.88 20.93 40.74
N ARG A 419 -49.99 20.66 40.05
CA ARG A 419 -50.06 19.56 39.07
C ARG A 419 -49.11 19.78 37.89
N HIS A 420 -49.00 21.01 37.38
CA HIS A 420 -48.05 21.33 36.31
C HIS A 420 -46.60 21.27 36.80
N GLU A 421 -46.29 21.78 38.00
CA GLU A 421 -44.94 21.68 38.58
C GLU A 421 -44.47 20.23 38.77
N ILE A 422 -45.35 19.34 39.23
CA ILE A 422 -45.05 17.90 39.35
C ILE A 422 -44.81 17.28 37.97
N ARG A 423 -45.60 17.66 36.95
CA ARG A 423 -45.40 17.19 35.57
C ARG A 423 -44.08 17.68 34.98
N ILE A 424 -43.69 18.94 35.22
CA ILE A 424 -42.39 19.47 34.80
C ILE A 424 -41.25 18.67 35.42
N LYS A 425 -41.25 18.48 36.75
CA LYS A 425 -40.18 17.73 37.44
C LYS A 425 -40.08 16.28 36.96
N SER A 426 -41.21 15.60 36.78
CA SER A 426 -41.23 14.22 36.28
C SER A 426 -40.84 14.13 34.80
N GLY A 427 -41.25 15.10 33.98
CA GLY A 427 -40.87 15.23 32.58
C GLY A 427 -39.37 15.49 32.39
N GLN A 428 -38.77 16.38 33.20
CA GLN A 428 -37.33 16.64 33.20
C GLN A 428 -36.52 15.37 33.47
N ARG A 429 -36.89 14.58 34.48
CA ARG A 429 -36.24 13.28 34.74
C ARG A 429 -36.32 12.33 33.55
N LEU A 430 -37.43 12.34 32.81
CA LEU A 430 -37.61 11.51 31.61
C LEU A 430 -36.77 12.00 30.42
N VAL A 431 -36.47 13.30 30.35
CA VAL A 431 -35.52 13.90 29.39
C VAL A 431 -34.11 13.45 29.75
N ASP A 432 -33.66 13.65 30.99
CA ASP A 432 -32.32 13.28 31.45
C ASP A 432 -32.03 11.79 31.20
N MET A 433 -32.99 10.92 31.54
CA MET A 433 -32.86 9.48 31.28
C MET A 433 -32.79 9.15 29.78
N ALA A 434 -33.49 9.91 28.93
CA ALA A 434 -33.45 9.69 27.48
C ALA A 434 -32.15 10.22 26.87
N GLU A 435 -31.64 11.35 27.33
CA GLU A 435 -30.33 11.89 26.94
C GLU A 435 -29.20 10.94 27.32
N ALA A 436 -29.22 10.38 28.54
CA ALA A 436 -28.26 9.36 28.96
C ALA A 436 -28.27 8.11 28.05
N ARG A 437 -29.44 7.72 27.53
CA ARG A 437 -29.55 6.63 26.54
C ARG A 437 -28.96 7.03 25.18
N VAL A 438 -29.17 8.27 24.74
CA VAL A 438 -28.57 8.81 23.51
C VAL A 438 -27.05 8.81 23.61
N ILE A 439 -26.47 9.20 24.74
CA ILE A 439 -25.01 9.18 24.96
C ILE A 439 -24.46 7.76 24.78
N LYS A 440 -25.03 6.77 25.47
CA LYS A 440 -24.63 5.36 25.32
C LYS A 440 -24.79 4.85 23.87
N ALA A 441 -25.85 5.26 23.19
CA ALA A 441 -26.07 4.90 21.79
C ALA A 441 -25.04 5.54 20.84
N ARG A 442 -24.56 6.76 21.15
CA ARG A 442 -23.48 7.41 20.40
C ARG A 442 -22.15 6.69 20.59
N GLU A 443 -21.80 6.33 21.82
CA GLU A 443 -20.59 5.54 22.10
C GLU A 443 -20.59 4.20 21.35
N GLN A 444 -21.75 3.53 21.33
CA GLN A 444 -21.90 2.28 20.59
C GLN A 444 -21.76 2.50 19.07
N LYS A 445 -22.35 3.58 18.54
CA LYS A 445 -22.20 3.96 17.14
C LYS A 445 -20.74 4.24 16.79
N GLU A 446 -19.99 4.94 17.63
CA GLU A 446 -18.56 5.21 17.40
C GLU A 446 -17.74 3.93 17.32
N LYS A 447 -18.03 2.94 18.16
CA LYS A 447 -17.41 1.60 18.08
C LYS A 447 -17.73 0.89 16.77
N GLU A 448 -18.98 0.97 16.31
CA GLU A 448 -19.42 0.40 15.03
C GLU A 448 -18.79 1.12 13.82
N ASP A 449 -18.69 2.45 13.86
CA ASP A 449 -18.03 3.29 12.85
C ASP A 449 -16.52 2.98 12.78
N LEU A 450 -15.86 2.76 13.92
CA LEU A 450 -14.46 2.34 13.98
C LEU A 450 -14.27 0.92 13.42
N ALA A 451 -15.14 -0.02 13.79
CA ALA A 451 -15.10 -1.38 13.27
C ALA A 451 -15.31 -1.43 11.75
N HIS A 452 -16.18 -0.57 11.20
CA HIS A 452 -16.35 -0.40 9.77
C HIS A 452 -15.08 0.11 9.08
N ARG A 453 -14.45 1.17 9.62
CA ARG A 453 -13.19 1.71 9.08
C ARG A 453 -12.07 0.67 9.07
N ASN A 454 -11.86 -0.04 10.19
CA ASN A 454 -10.86 -1.09 10.28
C ASN A 454 -11.12 -2.22 9.27
N ALA A 455 -12.38 -2.56 9.00
CA ALA A 455 -12.75 -3.54 7.99
C ALA A 455 -12.45 -3.05 6.56
N GLU A 456 -12.70 -1.76 6.27
CA GLU A 456 -12.36 -1.15 4.98
C GLU A 456 -10.86 -1.14 4.73
N GLU A 457 -10.06 -0.80 5.73
CA GLU A 457 -8.59 -0.83 5.64
C GLU A 457 -8.08 -2.26 5.38
N GLY A 458 -8.69 -3.27 5.99
CA GLY A 458 -8.35 -4.68 5.76
C GLY A 458 -8.70 -5.22 4.37
N LEU A 459 -9.56 -4.54 3.61
CA LEU A 459 -9.99 -4.98 2.28
C LEU A 459 -8.87 -4.82 1.23
N GLY A 460 -8.08 -3.76 1.32
CA GLY A 460 -6.98 -3.46 0.39
C GLY A 460 -5.95 -4.60 0.32
N PRO A 461 -5.33 -4.98 1.45
CA PRO A 461 -4.35 -6.07 1.49
C PRO A 461 -4.90 -7.41 1.01
N ALA A 462 -6.16 -7.73 1.34
CA ALA A 462 -6.80 -8.97 0.88
C ALA A 462 -6.99 -8.98 -0.65
N LYS A 463 -7.37 -7.84 -1.23
CA LYS A 463 -7.48 -7.68 -2.68
C LYS A 463 -6.11 -7.79 -3.36
N GLU A 464 -5.09 -7.11 -2.84
CA GLU A 464 -3.73 -7.20 -3.39
C GLU A 464 -3.18 -8.63 -3.36
N SER A 465 -3.44 -9.38 -2.29
CA SER A 465 -3.07 -10.79 -2.19
C SER A 465 -3.74 -11.64 -3.27
N TYR A 466 -5.04 -11.43 -3.51
CA TYR A 466 -5.77 -12.08 -4.58
C TYR A 466 -5.25 -11.70 -5.98
N ASP A 467 -4.97 -10.41 -6.21
CA ASP A 467 -4.48 -9.92 -7.50
C ASP A 467 -3.08 -10.48 -7.81
N ARG A 468 -2.19 -10.57 -6.82
CA ARG A 468 -0.85 -11.17 -6.94
C ARG A 468 -0.92 -12.66 -7.26
N THR A 469 -1.63 -13.44 -6.43
CA THR A 469 -1.78 -14.89 -6.65
C THR A 469 -2.49 -15.23 -7.97
N SER A 470 -3.40 -14.36 -8.42
CA SER A 470 -4.03 -14.47 -9.75
C SER A 470 -3.08 -14.13 -10.90
N ALA A 471 -2.13 -13.24 -10.69
CA ALA A 471 -1.07 -12.95 -11.67
C ALA A 471 -0.08 -14.12 -11.77
N ASP A 472 0.33 -14.68 -10.63
CA ASP A 472 1.26 -15.81 -10.57
C ASP A 472 0.66 -17.09 -11.21
N LEU A 473 -0.62 -17.37 -10.94
CA LEU A 473 -1.30 -18.50 -11.58
C LEU A 473 -1.41 -18.34 -13.10
N ARG A 474 -1.71 -17.13 -13.59
CA ARG A 474 -1.80 -16.87 -15.04
C ARG A 474 -0.48 -17.19 -15.74
N GLU A 475 0.62 -16.78 -15.12
CA GLU A 475 1.96 -17.05 -15.61
C GLU A 475 2.25 -18.56 -15.71
N ILE A 476 1.95 -19.34 -14.67
CA ILE A 476 2.17 -20.78 -14.70
C ILE A 476 1.25 -21.49 -15.70
N VAL A 477 0.01 -21.03 -15.88
CA VAL A 477 -0.90 -21.57 -16.89
C VAL A 477 -0.36 -21.36 -18.31
N GLU A 478 0.25 -20.21 -18.58
CA GLU A 478 0.89 -19.95 -19.86
C GLU A 478 2.14 -20.79 -20.07
N GLU A 479 2.98 -20.95 -19.04
CA GLU A 479 4.14 -21.86 -19.08
C GLU A 479 3.70 -23.30 -19.38
N TYR A 480 2.65 -23.78 -18.71
CA TYR A 480 2.08 -25.11 -18.94
C TYR A 480 1.64 -25.30 -20.39
N ARG A 481 0.85 -24.36 -20.94
CA ARG A 481 0.37 -24.43 -22.34
C ARG A 481 1.51 -24.46 -23.36
N ARG A 482 2.58 -23.69 -23.12
CA ARG A 482 3.75 -23.70 -24.01
C ARG A 482 4.49 -25.01 -23.96
N MET A 483 4.62 -25.60 -22.78
CA MET A 483 5.21 -26.93 -22.63
C MET A 483 4.37 -28.00 -23.32
N GLU A 484 3.05 -27.97 -23.21
CA GLU A 484 2.17 -28.85 -23.98
C GLU A 484 2.42 -28.72 -25.49
N PHE A 485 2.55 -27.48 -25.99
CA PHE A 485 2.83 -27.22 -27.39
C PHE A 485 4.20 -27.77 -27.83
N LEU A 486 5.25 -27.57 -27.04
CA LEU A 486 6.60 -28.07 -27.35
C LEU A 486 6.65 -29.60 -27.36
N VAL A 487 6.02 -30.25 -26.37
CA VAL A 487 5.88 -31.72 -26.33
C VAL A 487 5.17 -32.21 -27.59
N GLN A 488 4.06 -31.58 -27.98
CA GLN A 488 3.32 -31.96 -29.19
C GLN A 488 4.13 -31.75 -30.46
N GLN A 489 4.88 -30.65 -30.56
CA GLN A 489 5.72 -30.35 -31.72
C GLN A 489 6.84 -31.39 -31.88
N ARG A 490 7.42 -31.86 -30.78
CA ARG A 490 8.49 -32.86 -30.79
C ARG A 490 7.96 -34.25 -31.19
N LYS A 491 6.82 -34.67 -30.62
CA LYS A 491 6.08 -35.88 -31.06
C LYS A 491 5.84 -35.90 -32.56
N ASN A 492 5.32 -34.78 -33.10
CA ASN A 492 5.04 -34.66 -34.53
C ASN A 492 6.30 -34.65 -35.42
N ARG A 493 7.50 -34.38 -34.87
CA ARG A 493 8.78 -34.44 -35.59
C ARG A 493 9.37 -35.85 -35.59
N GLU A 494 9.16 -36.63 -34.54
CA GLU A 494 9.64 -38.02 -34.44
C GLU A 494 8.75 -39.01 -35.21
N GLU A 495 7.48 -38.65 -35.46
CA GLU A 495 6.56 -39.41 -36.32
C GLU A 495 6.78 -39.22 -37.84
N LYS A 496 7.67 -38.30 -38.25
CA LYS A 496 8.02 -38.00 -39.66
C LYS A 496 9.42 -38.46 -40.00
#